data_AF-A0AAD4EE46-F1
#
_entry.id   AF-A0AAD4EE46-F1
#
_cell.length_a   1.000
_cell.length_b   1.000
_cell.length_c   1.000
_cell.angle_alpha   90.00
_cell.angle_beta   90.00
_cell.angle_gamma   90.00
#
_symmetry.space_group_name_H-M   'P 1'
#
loop_
_entity.id
_entity.type
_entity.pdbx_description
1 polymer ?
#
loop_
_entity_poly.entity_id
_entity_poly.type
_entity_poly.pdbx_seq_one_letter_code
_entity_poly.pdbx_strand_id
1 'polypeptide(L)'
;MSNNFRKLDRAVSDGSLAARLSTLHHFRYATNEIMKFDHLEDCDLQPYGEKIITLTEVARWTLRQRMDVSLIMLCSKEHVPYKAAYFKLLVWIRRRRSAFPTNIDDRINSLLEDINHEIVLRTSGIDPRVQLGIEELLIVETAAVSST
;
A
#
# COMPACT_ATOMS: atom_id res chain seq x y z
N MET A 1 -12.60 -24.67 -3.73
CA MET A 1 -11.76 -23.84 -2.82
C MET A 1 -10.34 -23.81 -3.35
N SER A 2 -9.93 -22.68 -3.91
CA SER A 2 -8.61 -22.51 -4.57
C SER A 2 -7.45 -22.68 -3.59
N ASN A 3 -6.33 -23.25 -4.06
CA ASN A 3 -5.09 -23.48 -3.30
C ASN A 3 -4.51 -22.18 -2.67
N ASN A 4 -4.93 -21.02 -3.15
CA ASN A 4 -4.50 -19.70 -2.66
C ASN A 4 -5.08 -19.36 -1.29
N PHE A 5 -6.32 -19.78 -0.98
CA PHE A 5 -6.97 -19.49 0.30
C PHE A 5 -6.28 -20.20 1.48
N ARG A 6 -5.94 -21.49 1.31
CA ARG A 6 -5.20 -22.26 2.32
C ARG A 6 -3.79 -21.71 2.57
N LYS A 7 -3.15 -21.11 1.56
CA LYS A 7 -1.83 -20.49 1.70
C LYS A 7 -1.92 -19.19 2.51
N LEU A 8 -2.96 -18.37 2.31
CA LEU A 8 -3.18 -17.15 3.09
C LEU A 8 -3.51 -17.44 4.55
N ASP A 9 -4.37 -18.44 4.79
CA ASP A 9 -4.70 -18.83 6.15
C ASP A 9 -3.47 -19.35 6.89
N ARG A 10 -2.65 -20.21 6.28
CA ARG A 10 -1.39 -20.63 6.94
C ARG A 10 -0.40 -19.48 7.12
N ALA A 11 -0.11 -18.72 6.05
CA ALA A 11 0.92 -17.68 6.10
C ALA A 11 0.66 -16.63 7.18
N VAL A 12 -0.61 -16.36 7.48
CA VAL A 12 -0.98 -15.33 8.44
C VAL A 12 -1.46 -15.89 9.78
N SER A 13 -2.09 -17.07 9.83
CA SER A 13 -2.38 -17.73 11.11
C SER A 13 -1.10 -18.14 11.84
N ASP A 14 0.00 -18.40 11.12
CA ASP A 14 1.29 -18.74 11.71
C ASP A 14 2.10 -17.51 12.18
N GLY A 15 1.57 -16.28 12.07
CA GLY A 15 2.31 -15.04 12.38
C GLY A 15 3.52 -14.78 11.46
N SER A 16 3.77 -15.66 10.49
CA SER A 16 4.98 -15.66 9.68
C SER A 16 5.08 -14.44 8.77
N LEU A 17 3.94 -13.95 8.25
CA LEU A 17 3.94 -12.80 7.36
C LEU A 17 4.18 -11.49 8.13
N ALA A 18 3.57 -11.34 9.31
CA ALA A 18 3.80 -10.19 10.18
C ALA A 18 5.28 -10.12 10.63
N ALA A 19 5.87 -11.25 11.02
CA ALA A 19 7.29 -11.34 11.36
C ALA A 19 8.22 -11.04 10.16
N ARG A 20 7.80 -11.36 8.94
CA ARG A 20 8.56 -11.01 7.73
C ARG A 20 8.44 -9.53 7.40
N LEU A 21 7.24 -8.95 7.49
CA LEU A 21 6.98 -7.52 7.31
C LEU A 21 7.69 -6.67 8.37
N SER A 22 7.96 -7.22 9.56
CA SER A 22 8.71 -6.51 10.59
C SER A 22 10.21 -6.37 10.30
N THR A 23 10.71 -6.97 9.21
CA THR A 23 12.12 -6.91 8.80
C THR A 23 12.27 -6.39 7.37
N LEU A 24 13.17 -5.43 7.13
CA LEU A 24 13.44 -4.94 5.76
C LEU A 24 13.89 -6.06 4.82
N HIS A 25 14.64 -7.04 5.33
CA HIS A 25 15.16 -8.16 4.54
C HIS A 25 14.06 -8.95 3.82
N HIS A 26 12.93 -9.21 4.49
CA HIS A 26 11.81 -9.96 3.91
C HIS A 26 10.63 -9.09 3.49
N PHE A 27 10.70 -7.77 3.74
CA PHE A 27 9.59 -6.85 3.57
C PHE A 27 8.95 -6.94 2.19
N ARG A 28 9.76 -6.78 1.12
CA ARG A 28 9.28 -6.79 -0.27
C ARG A 28 8.60 -8.10 -0.63
N TYR A 29 9.20 -9.22 -0.22
CA TYR A 29 8.63 -10.54 -0.44
C TYR A 29 7.27 -10.65 0.24
N ALA A 30 7.19 -10.27 1.52
CA ALA A 30 5.96 -10.38 2.30
C ALA A 30 4.85 -9.44 1.78
N THR A 31 5.18 -8.21 1.35
CA THR A 31 4.23 -7.33 0.68
C THR A 31 3.73 -7.93 -0.64
N ASN A 32 4.60 -8.54 -1.43
CA ASN A 32 4.20 -9.21 -2.67
C ASN A 32 3.27 -10.41 -2.42
N GLU A 33 3.42 -11.14 -1.31
CA GLU A 33 2.47 -12.19 -0.93
C GLU A 33 1.07 -11.64 -0.66
N ILE A 34 0.94 -10.43 -0.09
CA ILE A 34 -0.35 -9.75 0.08
C ILE A 34 -0.90 -9.32 -1.30
N MET A 35 -0.06 -8.76 -2.16
CA MET A 35 -0.49 -8.32 -3.49
C MET A 35 -0.99 -9.47 -4.39
N LYS A 36 -0.71 -10.74 -4.05
CA LYS A 36 -1.31 -11.89 -4.76
C LYS A 36 -2.84 -11.91 -4.66
N PHE A 37 -3.46 -11.22 -3.72
CA PHE A 37 -4.93 -11.15 -3.61
C PHE A 37 -5.57 -10.13 -4.55
N ASP A 38 -4.79 -9.41 -5.35
CA ASP A 38 -5.31 -8.37 -6.25
C ASP A 38 -6.34 -8.89 -7.27
N HIS A 39 -6.21 -10.16 -7.68
CA HIS A 39 -7.10 -10.79 -8.65
C HIS A 39 -8.40 -11.36 -8.05
N LEU A 40 -8.57 -11.32 -6.73
CA LEU A 40 -9.78 -11.83 -6.09
C LEU A 40 -10.97 -10.90 -6.37
N GLU A 41 -12.17 -11.47 -6.35
CA GLU A 41 -13.41 -10.70 -6.32
C GLU A 41 -13.62 -10.08 -4.93
N ASP A 42 -14.44 -9.02 -4.85
CA ASP A 42 -14.67 -8.29 -3.59
C ASP A 42 -15.22 -9.21 -2.48
N CYS A 43 -16.14 -10.11 -2.83
CA CYS A 43 -16.73 -11.08 -1.90
C CYS A 43 -15.72 -12.09 -1.33
N ASP A 44 -14.71 -12.47 -2.12
CA ASP A 44 -13.64 -13.37 -1.69
C ASP A 44 -12.57 -12.65 -0.87
N LEU A 45 -12.43 -11.34 -1.04
CA LEU A 45 -11.46 -10.51 -0.33
C LEU A 45 -11.95 -10.11 1.07
N GLN A 46 -13.26 -9.87 1.21
CA GLN A 46 -13.88 -9.36 2.43
C GLN A 46 -13.53 -10.14 3.71
N PRO A 47 -13.52 -11.50 3.72
CA PRO A 47 -13.15 -12.28 4.91
C PRO A 47 -11.71 -12.04 5.39
N TYR A 48 -10.84 -11.54 4.52
CA TYR A 48 -9.44 -11.28 4.80
C TYR A 48 -9.14 -9.80 5.09
N GLY A 49 -10.15 -8.92 5.01
CA GLY A 49 -9.98 -7.48 5.09
C GLY A 49 -9.24 -7.03 6.35
N GLU A 50 -9.73 -7.41 7.53
CA GLU A 50 -9.11 -7.04 8.82
C GLU A 50 -7.65 -7.48 8.92
N LYS A 51 -7.37 -8.65 8.35
CA LYS A 51 -6.07 -9.30 8.38
C LYS A 51 -5.08 -8.59 7.45
N ILE A 52 -5.52 -8.24 6.24
CA ILE A 52 -4.74 -7.42 5.29
C ILE A 52 -4.42 -6.05 5.88
N ILE A 53 -5.40 -5.39 6.49
CA ILE A 53 -5.19 -4.07 7.12
C ILE A 53 -4.19 -4.18 8.27
N THR A 54 -4.30 -5.20 9.13
CA THR A 54 -3.34 -5.43 10.23
C THR A 54 -1.92 -5.63 9.71
N LEU A 55 -1.73 -6.42 8.65
CA LEU A 55 -0.42 -6.61 8.03
C LEU A 55 0.12 -5.31 7.40
N THR A 56 -0.76 -4.50 6.81
CA THR A 56 -0.40 -3.20 6.25
C THR A 56 0.02 -2.21 7.32
N GLU A 57 -0.60 -2.23 8.50
CA GLU A 57 -0.19 -1.44 9.66
C GLU A 57 1.19 -1.85 10.18
N VAL A 58 1.48 -3.16 10.24
CA VAL A 58 2.83 -3.67 10.57
C VAL A 58 3.84 -3.15 9.55
N ALA A 59 3.52 -3.24 8.26
CA ALA A 59 4.38 -2.75 7.19
C ALA A 59 4.67 -1.25 7.34
N ARG A 60 3.63 -0.44 7.61
CA ARG A 60 3.74 1.00 7.87
C ARG A 60 4.66 1.27 9.06
N TRP A 61 4.42 0.60 10.19
CA TRP A 61 5.22 0.78 11.40
C TRP A 61 6.70 0.48 11.16
N THR A 62 7.00 -0.63 10.49
CA THR A 62 8.38 -1.02 10.19
C THR A 62 9.08 -0.04 9.28
N LEU A 63 8.42 0.50 8.26
CA LEU A 63 9.01 1.54 7.42
C LEU A 63 9.24 2.83 8.20
N ARG A 64 8.30 3.26 9.05
CA ARG A 64 8.44 4.46 9.88
C ARG A 64 9.63 4.41 10.85
N GLN A 65 10.09 3.22 11.26
CA GLN A 65 11.31 3.05 12.05
C GLN A 65 12.61 3.30 11.24
N ARG A 66 12.53 3.40 9.91
CA ARG A 66 13.69 3.44 9.01
C ARG A 66 13.69 4.65 8.08
N MET A 67 12.52 5.18 7.74
CA MET A 67 12.35 6.28 6.80
C MET A 67 11.01 7.00 7.04
N ASP A 68 10.87 8.21 6.50
CA ASP A 68 9.56 8.85 6.42
C ASP A 68 8.68 8.19 5.33
N VAL A 69 7.43 7.93 5.73
CA VAL A 69 6.41 7.20 4.97
C VAL A 69 5.34 8.15 4.42
N SER A 70 5.66 9.43 4.20
CA SER A 70 4.80 10.33 3.44
C SER A 70 5.09 10.30 1.94
N LEU A 71 4.06 10.42 1.09
CA LEU A 71 4.20 10.62 -0.36
C LEU A 71 4.93 11.94 -0.70
N ILE A 72 4.90 12.93 0.21
CA ILE A 72 5.43 14.28 -0.03
C ILE A 72 6.94 14.26 -0.22
N MET A 73 7.64 13.37 0.50
CA MET A 73 9.09 13.34 0.55
C MET A 73 9.68 12.19 -0.29
N LEU A 74 10.63 12.55 -1.16
CA LEU A 74 11.51 11.60 -1.83
C LEU A 74 12.30 10.77 -0.79
N CYS A 75 12.57 9.52 -1.11
CA CYS A 75 13.40 8.64 -0.29
C CYS A 75 14.76 8.39 -0.95
N SER A 76 15.77 7.99 -0.16
CA SER A 76 17.06 7.58 -0.72
C SER A 76 16.89 6.36 -1.62
N LYS A 77 17.74 6.24 -2.65
CA LYS A 77 17.63 5.18 -3.69
C LYS A 77 17.58 3.77 -3.11
N GLU A 78 18.26 3.52 -1.98
CA GLU A 78 18.26 2.24 -1.28
C GLU A 78 16.88 1.86 -0.69
N HIS A 79 16.06 2.86 -0.35
CA HIS A 79 14.79 2.70 0.33
C HIS A 79 13.59 2.68 -0.63
N VAL A 80 13.78 3.19 -1.85
CA VAL A 80 12.76 3.20 -2.93
C VAL A 80 12.06 1.85 -3.08
N PRO A 81 12.74 0.68 -3.12
CA PRO A 81 12.05 -0.59 -3.34
C PRO A 81 11.07 -0.97 -2.22
N TYR A 82 11.33 -0.56 -0.98
CA TYR A 82 10.46 -0.86 0.17
C TYR A 82 9.29 0.10 0.23
N LYS A 83 9.58 1.41 0.06
CA LYS A 83 8.55 2.44 -0.02
C LYS A 83 7.60 2.16 -1.19
N ALA A 84 8.12 1.82 -2.36
CA ALA A 84 7.30 1.47 -3.53
C ALA A 84 6.39 0.27 -3.27
N ALA A 85 6.90 -0.80 -2.62
CA ALA A 85 6.08 -1.97 -2.29
C ALA A 85 4.91 -1.59 -1.36
N TYR A 86 5.18 -0.81 -0.31
CA TYR A 86 4.15 -0.35 0.61
C TYR A 86 3.13 0.59 -0.03
N PHE A 87 3.58 1.54 -0.85
CA PHE A 87 2.68 2.48 -1.51
C PHE A 87 1.79 1.80 -2.54
N LYS A 88 2.29 0.79 -3.26
CA LYS A 88 1.46 -0.06 -4.13
C LYS A 88 0.38 -0.82 -3.35
N LEU A 89 0.70 -1.27 -2.13
CA LEU A 89 -0.27 -1.90 -1.24
C LEU A 89 -1.38 -0.90 -0.80
N LEU A 90 -1.02 0.34 -0.48
CA LEU A 90 -1.99 1.39 -0.15
C LEU A 90 -2.89 1.75 -1.34
N VAL A 91 -2.31 1.88 -2.52
CA VAL A 91 -3.03 2.13 -3.77
C VAL A 91 -4.05 1.02 -4.03
N TRP A 92 -3.64 -0.23 -3.87
CA TRP A 92 -4.54 -1.38 -3.98
C TRP A 92 -5.70 -1.33 -2.98
N ILE A 93 -5.41 -1.05 -1.70
CA ILE A 93 -6.43 -0.90 -0.65
C ILE A 93 -7.42 0.22 -1.01
N ARG A 94 -6.92 1.38 -1.47
CA ARG A 94 -7.76 2.50 -1.91
C ARG A 94 -8.68 2.10 -3.06
N ARG A 95 -8.15 1.41 -4.08
CA ARG A 95 -8.92 0.96 -5.24
C ARG A 95 -10.01 -0.04 -4.85
N ARG A 96 -9.72 -0.92 -3.91
CA ARG A 96 -10.61 -2.01 -3.46
C ARG A 96 -11.37 -1.66 -2.18
N ARG A 97 -11.53 -0.38 -1.86
CA ARG A 97 -12.10 0.06 -0.58
C ARG A 97 -13.47 -0.58 -0.28
N SER A 98 -14.33 -0.71 -1.29
CA SER A 98 -15.66 -1.34 -1.18
C SER A 98 -15.62 -2.82 -0.77
N ALA A 99 -14.50 -3.51 -0.99
CA ALA A 99 -14.32 -4.91 -0.64
C ALA A 99 -13.99 -5.11 0.84
N PHE A 100 -13.57 -4.07 1.54
CA PHE A 100 -13.19 -4.17 2.95
C PHE A 100 -14.41 -3.98 3.86
N PRO A 101 -14.45 -4.68 5.00
CA PRO A 101 -15.49 -4.46 6.02
C PRO A 101 -15.53 -3.00 6.50
N THR A 102 -16.74 -2.47 6.73
CA THR A 102 -16.91 -1.07 7.18
C THR A 102 -16.46 -0.82 8.62
N ASN A 103 -16.41 -1.87 9.46
CA ASN A 103 -15.95 -1.76 10.85
C ASN A 103 -14.46 -1.42 10.98
N ILE A 104 -13.69 -1.44 9.88
CA ILE A 104 -12.28 -1.06 9.83
C ILE A 104 -12.01 0.19 8.98
N ASP A 105 -13.05 0.95 8.61
CA ASP A 105 -12.92 2.14 7.77
C ASP A 105 -11.95 3.18 8.35
N ASP A 106 -11.96 3.41 9.66
CA ASP A 106 -11.06 4.36 10.32
C ASP A 106 -9.58 3.95 10.19
N ARG A 107 -9.32 2.65 10.28
CA ARG A 107 -7.96 2.10 10.11
C ARG A 107 -7.50 2.25 8.66
N ILE A 108 -8.40 1.98 7.71
CA ILE A 108 -8.14 2.21 6.29
C ILE A 108 -7.87 3.70 6.03
N ASN A 109 -8.70 4.60 6.55
CA ASN A 109 -8.52 6.04 6.42
C ASN A 109 -7.13 6.48 6.93
N SER A 110 -6.75 6.04 8.14
CA SER A 110 -5.43 6.32 8.70
C SER A 110 -4.29 5.83 7.81
N LEU A 111 -4.43 4.66 7.17
CA LEU A 111 -3.41 4.15 6.24
C LEU A 111 -3.33 4.98 4.96
N LEU A 112 -4.48 5.42 4.44
CA LEU A 112 -4.55 6.17 3.20
C LEU A 112 -4.10 7.64 3.34
N GLU A 113 -3.98 8.17 4.57
CA GLU A 113 -3.36 9.48 4.82
C GLU A 113 -1.97 9.58 4.18
N ASP A 114 -1.17 8.50 4.22
CA ASP A 114 0.19 8.47 3.66
C ASP A 114 0.22 8.71 2.13
N ILE A 115 -0.91 8.51 1.41
CA ILE A 115 -1.06 8.78 -0.03
C ILE A 115 -2.01 9.94 -0.38
N ASN A 116 -2.80 10.44 0.58
CA ASN A 116 -3.82 11.46 0.35
C ASN A 116 -3.25 12.89 0.45
N HIS A 117 -2.10 13.12 -0.19
CA HIS A 117 -1.49 14.43 -0.28
C HIS A 117 -1.67 15.00 -1.69
N GLU A 118 -2.43 16.09 -1.80
CA GLU A 118 -2.63 16.84 -3.04
C GLU A 118 -1.34 17.54 -3.48
N ILE A 119 -0.56 18.02 -2.51
CA ILE A 119 0.72 18.70 -2.74
C ILE A 119 1.84 17.68 -2.60
N VAL A 120 2.65 17.52 -3.64
CA VAL A 120 3.86 16.68 -3.64
C VAL A 120 5.06 17.54 -4.01
N LEU A 121 6.08 17.56 -3.15
CA LEU A 121 7.25 18.40 -3.34
C LEU A 121 8.24 17.74 -4.32
N ARG A 122 8.44 18.37 -5.49
CA ARG A 122 9.40 17.93 -6.51
C ARG A 122 10.78 18.53 -6.25
N THR A 123 11.50 18.03 -5.24
CA THR A 123 12.83 18.58 -4.87
C THR A 123 13.95 18.23 -5.84
N SER A 124 13.69 17.41 -6.88
CA SER A 124 14.68 17.01 -7.90
C SER A 124 14.11 16.88 -9.32
N GLY A 125 12.92 17.45 -9.57
CA GLY A 125 12.19 17.29 -10.84
C GLY A 125 11.53 15.92 -11.04
N ILE A 126 11.83 14.94 -10.19
CA ILE A 126 11.18 13.61 -10.20
C ILE A 126 9.97 13.65 -9.25
N ASP A 127 8.80 13.27 -9.76
CA ASP A 127 7.60 13.11 -8.95
C ASP A 127 7.69 11.81 -8.11
N PRO A 128 7.54 11.87 -6.77
CA PRO A 128 7.48 10.70 -5.91
C PRO A 128 6.52 9.60 -6.39
N ARG A 129 5.40 9.94 -7.03
CA ARG A 129 4.45 8.95 -7.56
C ARG A 129 5.09 8.13 -8.69
N VAL A 130 5.89 8.77 -9.54
CA VAL A 130 6.67 8.10 -10.61
C VAL A 130 7.83 7.30 -10.01
N GLN A 131 8.54 7.83 -9.01
CA GLN A 131 9.62 7.09 -8.34
C GLN A 131 9.12 5.77 -7.71
N LEU A 132 7.88 5.78 -7.20
CA LEU A 132 7.28 4.65 -6.50
C LEU A 132 6.47 3.73 -7.43
N GLY A 133 6.28 4.09 -8.70
CA GLY A 133 5.48 3.33 -9.67
C GLY A 133 4.00 3.26 -9.29
N ILE A 134 3.44 4.40 -8.86
CA ILE A 134 2.04 4.61 -8.49
C ILE A 134 1.46 5.80 -9.28
N GLU A 135 1.79 5.87 -10.56
CA GLU A 135 1.45 6.97 -11.48
C GLU A 135 -0.07 7.17 -11.62
N GLU A 136 -0.88 6.18 -11.28
CA GLU A 136 -2.35 6.32 -11.22
C GLU A 136 -2.83 7.39 -10.21
N LEU A 137 -1.98 7.79 -9.26
CA LEU A 137 -2.27 8.88 -8.34
C LEU A 137 -1.88 10.27 -8.88
N LEU A 138 -1.34 10.35 -10.10
CA LEU A 138 -1.06 11.64 -10.73
C LEU A 138 -2.39 12.36 -10.98
N ILE A 139 -2.56 13.52 -10.37
CA ILE A 139 -3.66 14.43 -10.72
C ILE A 139 -3.36 14.90 -12.15
N VAL A 140 -4.22 14.53 -13.10
CA VAL A 140 -4.22 15.16 -14.40
C VAL A 140 -4.67 16.60 -14.14
N GLU A 141 -3.76 17.56 -14.29
CA GLU A 141 -4.16 18.95 -14.50
C GLU A 141 -5.06 18.93 -15.74
N THR A 142 -6.38 18.96 -15.49
CA THR A 142 -7.30 19.36 -16.54
C THR A 142 -6.92 20.80 -16.84
N ALA A 143 -6.16 20.98 -17.91
CA ALA A 143 -5.91 22.29 -18.48
C ALA A 143 -7.28 22.94 -18.62
N ALA A 144 -7.58 23.89 -17.73
CA ALA A 144 -8.74 24.74 -17.88
C ALA A 144 -8.54 25.40 -19.24
N VAL A 145 -9.31 24.93 -20.22
CA VAL A 145 -9.41 25.55 -21.53
C VAL A 145 -10.00 26.93 -21.26
N SER A 146 -9.12 27.92 -21.07
CA SER A 146 -9.46 29.33 -21.17
C SER A 146 -9.86 29.56 -22.63
N SER A 147 -11.14 29.34 -22.92
CA SER A 147 -11.77 29.81 -24.14
C SER A 147 -11.92 31.32 -23.97
N THR A 148 -11.10 32.05 -24.73
CA THR A 148 -11.23 33.48 -25.03
C THR A 148 -12.57 33.81 -25.65
#